data_AF-T0L2V6-F1
#
_entry.id   AF-T0L2V6-F1
#
_cell.length_a   1.000
_cell.length_b   1.000
_cell.length_c   1.000
_cell.angle_alpha   90.00
_cell.angle_beta   90.00
_cell.angle_gamma   90.00
#
_symmetry.space_group_name_H-M   'P 1'
#
loop_
_entity.id
_entity.type
_entity.pdbx_description
1 polymer ?
#
loop_
_entity_poly.entity_id
_entity_poly.type
_entity_poly.pdbx_seq_one_letter_code
_entity_poly.pdbx_strand_id
1 'polypeptide(L)'
;MQFTSYEPAARHAVLAISTLTEQLHGGTCGPLVRIQDQEFALHHYNAAINDIRKLKSPETHPVVLLVCILFICIDVLQENRKMVIQHCKHGFALLKHTTFEYAWTKQYLLPLFRRVAATSFIWADDPSDFPDLDGLEHPMPDGFFNFADAQAMIDDVFSRTLRLVRRGDPYRIRPETNGAPPQELLTEQSQIRRLLEQWELLMEDFEARPLSPPGRESPTTENLTKTLRFILRCRFESCKIWLNVALDPEVYDHDKHMDTFVEMLEDLGVTDPEFLDGFRRSPIKAVGFEVGTGPRTAKGAFVPSSARMGLPGSQGLASSHSNLDGGYWYSI
;
A
#
# COMPACT_ATOMS: atom_id res chain seq x y z
N MET A 1 5.04 2.90 19.14
CA MET A 1 6.12 2.54 20.10
C MET A 1 5.63 2.04 21.46
N GLN A 2 4.41 2.34 21.94
CA GLN A 2 3.98 1.80 23.24
C GLN A 2 3.74 0.27 23.22
N PHE A 3 3.16 -0.29 22.15
CA PHE A 3 2.89 -1.74 22.07
C PHE A 3 4.15 -2.62 21.98
N THR A 4 5.24 -2.16 21.37
CA THR A 4 6.51 -2.91 21.28
C THR A 4 7.18 -3.09 22.65
N SER A 5 6.82 -2.27 23.63
CA SER A 5 7.32 -2.40 25.00
C SER A 5 6.65 -3.54 25.76
N TYR A 6 5.39 -3.86 25.41
CA TYR A 6 4.57 -4.84 26.13
C TYR A 6 4.36 -6.15 25.36
N GLU A 7 4.41 -6.12 24.03
CA GLU A 7 4.14 -7.27 23.17
C GLU A 7 5.42 -7.78 22.48
N PRO A 8 5.97 -8.93 22.90
CA PRO A 8 7.18 -9.51 22.32
C PRO A 8 7.09 -9.73 20.81
N ALA A 9 5.95 -10.19 20.31
CA ALA A 9 5.70 -10.39 18.89
C ALA A 9 5.86 -9.10 18.07
N ALA A 10 5.24 -8.00 18.54
CA ALA A 10 5.35 -6.70 17.89
C ALA A 10 6.79 -6.17 17.90
N ARG A 11 7.52 -6.37 19.01
CA ARG A 11 8.93 -5.99 19.12
C ARG A 11 9.80 -6.74 18.10
N HIS A 12 9.66 -8.06 18.03
CA HIS A 12 10.40 -8.87 17.07
C HIS A 12 10.08 -8.47 15.63
N ALA A 13 8.80 -8.25 15.29
CA ALA A 13 8.42 -7.79 13.96
C ALA A 13 9.02 -6.40 13.60
N VAL A 14 9.00 -5.44 14.54
CA VAL A 14 9.61 -4.12 14.29
C VAL A 14 11.12 -4.21 14.09
N LEU A 15 11.83 -5.06 14.86
CA LEU A 15 13.26 -5.27 14.65
C LEU A 15 13.57 -5.83 13.26
N ALA A 16 12.77 -6.78 12.77
CA ALA A 16 12.90 -7.30 11.41
C ALA A 16 12.67 -6.20 10.34
N ILE A 17 11.64 -5.36 10.52
CA ILE A 17 11.37 -4.22 9.62
C ILE A 17 12.54 -3.25 9.61
N SER A 18 13.05 -2.87 10.79
CA SER A 18 14.19 -1.95 10.91
C SER A 18 15.40 -2.47 10.14
N THR A 19 15.78 -3.73 10.35
CA THR A 19 16.92 -4.34 9.65
C THR A 19 16.72 -4.40 8.14
N LEU A 20 15.54 -4.79 7.66
CA LEU A 20 15.24 -4.84 6.22
C LEU A 20 15.24 -3.43 5.59
N THR A 21 14.76 -2.42 6.33
CA THR A 21 14.71 -1.03 5.87
C THR A 21 16.10 -0.42 5.82
N GLU A 22 16.99 -0.72 6.78
CA GLU A 22 18.38 -0.29 6.78
C GLU A 22 19.13 -0.83 5.56
N GLN A 23 18.87 -2.07 5.13
CA GLN A 23 19.45 -2.61 3.89
C GLN A 23 19.02 -1.84 2.63
N LEU A 24 17.79 -1.31 2.62
CA LEU A 24 17.26 -0.57 1.48
C LEU A 24 17.90 0.83 1.36
N HIS A 25 18.20 1.46 2.50
CA HIS A 25 18.79 2.81 2.56
C HIS A 25 20.33 2.79 2.62
N GLY A 26 20.91 1.68 3.10
CA GLY A 26 22.34 1.46 3.26
C GLY A 26 23.02 1.16 1.93
N GLY A 27 23.27 2.21 1.13
CA GLY A 27 24.20 2.10 0.01
C GLY A 27 25.56 1.61 0.50
N THR A 28 26.15 0.64 -0.21
CA THR A 28 27.53 0.11 -0.04
C THR A 28 27.84 -0.84 1.13
N CYS A 29 26.87 -1.50 1.75
CA CYS A 29 27.20 -2.66 2.60
C CYS A 29 27.69 -3.86 1.77
N GLY A 30 28.84 -4.43 2.16
CA GLY A 30 29.41 -5.61 1.49
C GLY A 30 28.49 -6.84 1.57
N PRO A 31 28.62 -7.83 0.66
CA PRO A 31 27.72 -8.98 0.59
C PRO A 31 27.53 -9.75 1.91
N LEU A 32 28.58 -9.84 2.74
CA LEU A 32 28.52 -10.54 4.04
C LEU A 32 27.62 -9.83 5.05
N VAL A 33 27.64 -8.50 5.09
CA VAL A 33 26.79 -7.70 6.00
C VAL A 33 25.32 -7.89 5.62
N ARG A 34 25.01 -7.87 4.32
CA ARG A 34 23.65 -8.13 3.82
C ARG A 34 23.12 -9.51 4.20
N ILE A 35 23.97 -10.54 4.14
CA ILE A 35 23.59 -11.91 4.56
C ILE A 35 23.30 -11.94 6.07
N GLN A 36 24.17 -11.34 6.89
CA GLN A 36 23.97 -11.29 8.35
C GLN A 36 22.70 -10.55 8.73
N ASP A 37 22.44 -9.40 8.10
CA ASP A 37 21.23 -8.61 8.34
C ASP A 37 19.97 -9.39 7.89
N GLN A 38 20.06 -10.15 6.79
CA GLN A 38 18.96 -11.00 6.34
C GLN A 38 18.68 -12.16 7.32
N GLU A 39 19.73 -12.82 7.82
CA GLU A 39 19.59 -13.86 8.85
C GLU A 39 19.00 -13.29 10.14
N PHE A 40 19.42 -12.09 10.53
CA PHE A 40 18.89 -11.38 11.71
C PHE A 40 17.42 -11.03 11.54
N ALA A 41 17.02 -10.48 10.39
CA ALA A 41 15.62 -10.19 10.08
C ALA A 41 14.76 -11.47 10.10
N LEU A 42 15.26 -12.57 9.53
CA LEU A 42 14.57 -13.87 9.55
C LEU A 42 14.45 -14.45 10.96
N HIS A 43 15.48 -14.32 11.79
CA HIS A 43 15.44 -14.73 13.19
C HIS A 43 14.31 -14.00 13.93
N HIS A 44 14.25 -12.68 13.79
CA HIS A 44 13.22 -11.87 14.43
C HIS A 44 11.83 -12.13 13.87
N TYR A 45 11.68 -12.33 12.56
CA TYR A 45 10.41 -12.73 11.95
C TYR A 45 9.88 -14.06 12.54
N ASN A 46 10.74 -15.09 12.62
CA ASN A 46 10.36 -16.38 13.19
C ASN A 46 10.07 -16.32 14.69
N ALA A 47 10.81 -15.51 15.44
CA ALA A 47 10.53 -15.26 16.86
C ALA A 47 9.15 -14.62 17.06
N ALA A 48 8.79 -13.63 16.23
CA ALA A 48 7.47 -13.01 16.26
C ALA A 48 6.36 -14.03 15.98
N ILE A 49 6.53 -14.93 15.00
CA ILE A 49 5.58 -16.02 14.71
C ILE A 49 5.39 -16.91 15.94
N ASN A 50 6.48 -17.29 16.59
CA ASN A 50 6.42 -18.15 17.79
C ASN A 50 5.70 -17.48 18.96
N ASP A 51 5.81 -16.16 19.10
CA ASP A 51 5.10 -15.42 20.12
C ASP A 51 3.61 -15.27 19.80
N ILE A 52 3.24 -14.98 18.55
CA ILE A 52 1.83 -14.90 18.13
C ILE A 52 1.11 -16.23 18.33
N ARG A 53 1.76 -17.37 18.09
CA ARG A 53 1.16 -18.71 18.31
C ARG A 53 0.71 -18.96 19.75
N LYS A 54 1.22 -18.19 20.71
CA LYS A 54 0.83 -18.25 22.13
C LYS A 54 -0.43 -17.42 22.42
N LEU A 55 -0.78 -16.49 21.54
CA LEU A 55 -1.95 -15.62 21.61
C LEU A 55 -3.17 -16.35 21.03
N LYS A 56 -3.96 -16.99 21.89
CA LYS A 56 -5.15 -17.79 21.49
C LYS A 56 -6.46 -17.26 22.04
N SER A 57 -6.42 -16.29 22.95
CA SER A 57 -7.61 -15.72 23.56
C SER A 57 -8.19 -14.59 22.70
N PRO A 58 -9.51 -14.43 22.62
CA PRO A 58 -10.13 -13.32 21.89
C PRO A 58 -9.64 -11.92 22.30
N GLU A 59 -9.30 -11.75 23.58
CA GLU A 59 -8.69 -10.51 24.11
C GLU A 59 -7.36 -10.11 23.46
N THR A 60 -6.69 -11.05 22.80
CA THR A 60 -5.42 -10.84 22.10
C THR A 60 -5.61 -10.52 20.62
N HIS A 61 -6.83 -10.61 20.07
CA HIS A 61 -7.11 -10.33 18.66
C HIS A 61 -6.61 -8.96 18.19
N PRO A 62 -6.76 -7.86 18.95
CA PRO A 62 -6.22 -6.58 18.51
C PRO A 62 -4.69 -6.55 18.39
N VAL A 63 -3.98 -7.31 19.24
CA VAL A 63 -2.52 -7.47 19.13
C VAL A 63 -2.17 -8.29 17.91
N VAL A 64 -2.89 -9.39 17.65
CA VAL A 64 -2.71 -10.22 16.45
C VAL A 64 -2.90 -9.38 15.18
N LEU A 65 -3.94 -8.53 15.13
CA LEU A 65 -4.18 -7.61 14.03
C LEU A 65 -3.04 -6.60 13.82
N LEU A 66 -2.51 -6.04 14.91
CA LEU A 66 -1.36 -5.13 14.84
C LEU A 66 -0.13 -5.85 14.27
N VAL A 67 0.18 -7.06 14.75
CA VAL A 67 1.35 -7.81 14.26
C VAL A 67 1.13 -8.30 12.82
N CYS A 68 -0.12 -8.61 12.43
CA CYS A 68 -0.46 -8.91 11.04
C CYS A 68 -0.11 -7.75 10.10
N ILE A 69 -0.38 -6.50 10.47
CA ILE A 69 0.04 -5.32 9.68
C ILE A 69 1.58 -5.28 9.56
N LEU A 70 2.30 -5.55 10.66
CA LEU A 70 3.77 -5.56 10.64
C LEU A 70 4.33 -6.66 9.74
N PHE A 71 3.72 -7.85 9.75
CA PHE A 71 4.10 -8.94 8.84
C PHE A 71 3.86 -8.59 7.38
N ILE A 72 2.72 -7.95 7.05
CA ILE A 72 2.51 -7.43 5.69
C ILE A 72 3.65 -6.49 5.30
N CYS A 73 4.08 -5.57 6.17
CA CYS A 73 5.22 -4.70 5.88
C CYS A 73 6.53 -5.48 5.66
N ILE A 74 6.82 -6.51 6.47
CA ILE A 74 8.00 -7.37 6.30
C ILE A 74 7.94 -8.09 4.96
N ASP A 75 6.81 -8.71 4.64
CA ASP A 75 6.65 -9.48 3.41
C ASP A 75 6.64 -8.58 2.16
N VAL A 76 6.17 -7.33 2.27
CA VAL A 76 6.33 -6.31 1.23
C VAL A 76 7.82 -6.00 1.01
N LEU A 77 8.59 -5.77 2.07
CA LEU A 77 10.03 -5.50 2.00
C LEU A 77 10.83 -6.67 1.42
N GLN A 78 10.34 -7.90 1.61
CA GLN A 78 10.93 -9.12 1.06
C GLN A 78 10.37 -9.52 -0.32
N GLU A 79 9.46 -8.71 -0.89
CA GLU A 79 8.74 -8.99 -2.13
C GLU A 79 7.95 -10.32 -2.13
N ASN A 80 7.56 -10.81 -0.95
CA ASN A 80 6.83 -12.05 -0.77
C ASN A 80 5.32 -11.85 -0.97
N ARG A 81 4.91 -11.69 -2.24
CA ARG A 81 3.52 -11.40 -2.64
C ARG A 81 2.50 -12.39 -2.07
N LYS A 82 2.83 -13.69 -2.09
CA LYS A 82 1.96 -14.75 -1.58
C LYS A 82 1.62 -14.54 -0.11
N MET A 83 2.63 -14.24 0.71
CA MET A 83 2.42 -14.01 2.14
C MET A 83 1.66 -12.71 2.40
N VAL A 84 1.91 -11.65 1.63
CA VAL A 84 1.16 -10.39 1.76
C VAL A 84 -0.33 -10.58 1.51
N ILE A 85 -0.68 -11.28 0.42
CA ILE A 85 -2.06 -11.63 0.10
C ILE A 85 -2.67 -12.46 1.24
N GLN A 86 -1.94 -13.48 1.70
CA GLN A 86 -2.39 -14.34 2.79
C GLN A 86 -2.64 -13.55 4.08
N HIS A 87 -1.73 -12.66 4.49
CA HIS A 87 -1.89 -11.85 5.69
C HIS A 87 -3.03 -10.86 5.57
N CYS A 88 -3.22 -10.23 4.41
CA CYS A 88 -4.36 -9.36 4.19
C CYS A 88 -5.68 -10.13 4.34
N LYS A 89 -5.83 -11.29 3.69
CA LYS A 89 -7.05 -12.11 3.75
C LYS A 89 -7.41 -12.50 5.19
N HIS A 90 -6.45 -13.05 5.93
CA HIS A 90 -6.67 -13.43 7.34
C HIS A 90 -6.92 -12.21 8.23
N GLY A 91 -6.15 -11.14 8.04
CA GLY A 91 -6.28 -9.92 8.83
C GLY A 91 -7.64 -9.25 8.66
N PHE A 92 -8.18 -9.17 7.44
CA PHE A 92 -9.52 -8.63 7.22
C PHE A 92 -10.63 -9.50 7.80
N ALA A 93 -10.53 -10.83 7.68
CA ALA A 93 -11.48 -11.74 8.32
C ALA A 93 -11.53 -11.52 9.84
N LEU A 94 -10.37 -11.44 10.49
CA LEU A 94 -10.28 -11.18 11.94
C LEU A 94 -10.75 -9.77 12.30
N LEU A 95 -10.41 -8.76 11.49
CA LEU A 95 -10.77 -7.36 11.73
C LEU A 95 -12.28 -7.15 11.73
N LYS A 96 -13.02 -7.82 10.83
CA LYS A 96 -14.49 -7.73 10.79
C LYS A 96 -15.11 -8.09 12.13
N HIS A 97 -14.68 -9.16 12.77
CA HIS A 97 -15.19 -9.55 14.09
C HIS A 97 -14.68 -8.62 15.20
N THR A 98 -13.40 -8.25 15.16
CA THR A 98 -12.74 -7.48 16.23
C THR A 98 -13.25 -6.04 16.31
N THR A 99 -13.64 -5.44 15.19
CA THR A 99 -14.15 -4.05 15.17
C THR A 99 -15.47 -3.85 15.91
N PHE A 100 -16.28 -4.91 16.06
CA PHE A 100 -17.49 -4.87 16.89
C PHE A 100 -17.18 -4.90 18.38
N GLU A 101 -16.17 -5.66 18.78
CA GLU A 101 -15.80 -5.86 20.19
C GLU A 101 -14.90 -4.75 20.72
N TYR A 102 -14.04 -4.19 19.87
CA TYR A 102 -13.03 -3.21 20.24
C TYR A 102 -13.12 -1.98 19.33
N ALA A 103 -13.90 -0.98 19.73
CA ALA A 103 -14.14 0.25 18.94
C ALA A 103 -12.85 0.95 18.47
N TRP A 104 -11.79 0.91 19.28
CA TRP A 104 -10.50 1.51 18.93
C TRP A 104 -9.84 0.82 17.73
N THR A 105 -10.11 -0.47 17.47
CA THR A 105 -9.55 -1.16 16.30
C THR A 105 -10.13 -0.61 15.01
N LYS A 106 -11.41 -0.24 15.01
CA LYS A 106 -12.03 0.49 13.89
C LYS A 106 -11.38 1.86 13.69
N GLN A 107 -11.08 2.56 14.77
CA GLN A 107 -10.48 3.90 14.70
C GLN A 107 -9.00 3.88 14.25
N TYR A 108 -8.20 2.93 14.73
CA TYR A 108 -6.74 2.98 14.57
C TYR A 108 -6.15 1.88 13.68
N LEU A 109 -6.73 0.67 13.65
CA LEU A 109 -6.19 -0.44 12.85
C LEU A 109 -6.83 -0.51 11.46
N LEU A 110 -8.12 -0.28 11.33
CA LEU A 110 -8.81 -0.35 10.04
C LEU A 110 -8.23 0.62 8.98
N PRO A 111 -7.88 1.89 9.30
CA PRO A 111 -7.20 2.75 8.34
C PRO A 111 -5.85 2.17 7.87
N LEU A 112 -5.08 1.54 8.77
CA LEU A 112 -3.82 0.89 8.41
C LEU A 112 -4.05 -0.34 7.53
N PHE A 113 -5.04 -1.16 7.86
CA PHE A 113 -5.44 -2.32 7.06
C PHE A 113 -5.82 -1.93 5.65
N ARG A 114 -6.61 -0.86 5.45
CA ARG A 114 -6.96 -0.35 4.12
C ARG A 114 -5.74 0.04 3.30
N ARG A 115 -4.75 0.70 3.92
CA ARG A 115 -3.51 1.11 3.23
C ARG A 115 -2.69 -0.08 2.79
N VAL A 116 -2.55 -1.10 3.64
CA VAL A 116 -1.80 -2.30 3.28
C VAL A 116 -2.60 -3.20 2.32
N ALA A 117 -3.94 -3.19 2.38
CA ALA A 117 -4.82 -3.92 1.46
C ALA A 117 -4.59 -3.56 -0.01
N ALA A 118 -4.21 -2.31 -0.28
CA ALA A 118 -3.84 -1.85 -1.60
C ALA A 118 -2.82 -2.78 -2.28
N THR A 119 -1.85 -3.30 -1.52
CA THR A 119 -0.85 -4.23 -2.05
C THR A 119 -1.45 -5.55 -2.52
N SER A 120 -2.48 -6.06 -1.83
CA SER A 120 -3.19 -7.28 -2.25
C SER A 120 -4.02 -7.03 -3.50
N PHE A 121 -4.71 -5.88 -3.58
CA PHE A 121 -5.37 -5.50 -4.83
C PHE A 121 -4.39 -5.28 -5.97
N ILE A 122 -3.12 -4.95 -5.71
CA ILE A 122 -2.12 -4.78 -6.77
C ILE A 122 -1.51 -6.13 -7.19
N TRP A 123 -1.29 -7.05 -6.25
CA TRP A 123 -0.53 -8.28 -6.48
C TRP A 123 -1.34 -9.56 -6.66
N ALA A 124 -2.61 -9.59 -6.23
CA ALA A 124 -3.43 -10.78 -6.40
C ALA A 124 -3.89 -10.94 -7.85
N ASP A 125 -3.81 -12.18 -8.34
CA ASP A 125 -4.31 -12.57 -9.66
C ASP A 125 -5.72 -13.20 -9.57
N ASP A 126 -6.04 -13.82 -8.43
CA ASP A 126 -7.31 -14.50 -8.18
C ASP A 126 -8.29 -13.57 -7.45
N PRO A 127 -9.53 -13.40 -7.93
CA PRO A 127 -10.54 -12.62 -7.24
C PRO A 127 -10.87 -13.07 -5.81
N SER A 128 -10.70 -14.35 -5.51
CA SER A 128 -10.92 -14.92 -4.17
C SER A 128 -9.84 -14.53 -3.14
N ASP A 129 -8.75 -13.92 -3.60
CA ASP A 129 -7.67 -13.40 -2.78
C ASP A 129 -7.81 -11.90 -2.47
N PHE A 130 -8.81 -11.22 -3.05
CA PHE A 130 -9.09 -9.85 -2.72
C PHE A 130 -9.67 -9.74 -1.30
N PRO A 131 -9.19 -8.78 -0.50
CA PRO A 131 -9.71 -8.57 0.84
C PRO A 131 -11.15 -8.08 0.78
N ASP A 132 -12.00 -8.67 1.62
CA ASP A 132 -13.39 -8.28 1.77
C ASP A 132 -13.49 -7.06 2.71
N LEU A 133 -13.86 -5.92 2.13
CA LEU A 133 -14.01 -4.64 2.83
C LEU A 133 -15.47 -4.29 3.17
N ASP A 134 -16.42 -5.15 2.81
CA ASP A 134 -17.84 -4.84 2.96
C ASP A 134 -18.24 -4.78 4.44
N GLY A 135 -18.98 -3.73 4.81
CA GLY A 135 -19.38 -3.46 6.19
C GLY A 135 -18.30 -2.74 7.02
N LEU A 136 -17.14 -2.47 6.44
CA LEU A 136 -16.06 -1.70 7.06
C LEU A 136 -16.02 -0.25 6.55
N GLU A 137 -17.08 0.25 5.94
CA GLU A 137 -17.17 1.62 5.44
C GLU A 137 -17.13 2.64 6.61
N HIS A 138 -16.54 3.81 6.33
CA HIS A 138 -16.61 4.95 7.24
C HIS A 138 -17.59 5.98 6.69
N PRO A 139 -18.35 6.66 7.57
CA PRO A 139 -19.11 7.82 7.13
C PRO A 139 -18.15 8.85 6.55
N MET A 140 -18.53 9.42 5.41
CA MET A 140 -17.75 10.49 4.80
C MET A 140 -17.75 11.71 5.74
N PRO A 141 -16.60 12.37 5.96
CA PRO A 141 -16.55 13.56 6.80
C PRO A 141 -17.27 14.72 6.11
N ASP A 142 -17.92 15.57 6.91
CA ASP A 142 -18.56 16.81 6.42
C ASP A 142 -17.54 17.90 6.06
N GLY A 143 -16.29 17.75 6.50
CA GLY A 143 -15.16 18.60 6.15
C GLY A 143 -13.86 18.11 6.79
N PHE A 144 -12.73 18.70 6.38
CA PHE A 144 -11.43 18.37 6.97
C PHE A 144 -11.04 19.40 8.03
N PHE A 145 -10.75 18.93 9.24
CA PHE A 145 -10.18 19.72 10.33
C PHE A 145 -8.67 19.50 10.47
N ASN A 146 -8.20 18.36 10.00
CA ASN A 146 -6.80 17.97 10.00
C ASN A 146 -6.52 16.97 8.86
N PHE A 147 -5.23 16.66 8.62
CA PHE A 147 -4.82 15.70 7.59
C PHE A 147 -5.36 14.28 7.80
N ALA A 148 -5.70 13.87 9.03
CA ALA A 148 -6.27 12.54 9.26
C ALA A 148 -7.68 12.42 8.68
N ASP A 149 -8.47 13.50 8.66
CA ASP A 149 -9.79 13.51 8.02
C ASP A 149 -9.66 13.31 6.50
N ALA A 150 -8.76 14.09 5.88
CA ALA A 150 -8.44 13.96 4.45
C ALA A 150 -7.90 12.57 4.11
N GLN A 151 -7.04 12.03 4.98
CA GLN A 151 -6.46 10.69 4.82
C GLN A 151 -7.51 9.58 4.95
N ALA A 152 -8.43 9.67 5.91
CA ALA A 152 -9.47 8.69 6.11
C ALA A 152 -10.42 8.61 4.91
N MET A 153 -10.81 9.77 4.37
CA MET A 153 -11.66 9.85 3.19
C MET A 153 -10.93 9.29 1.95
N ILE A 154 -9.68 9.70 1.68
CA ILE A 154 -8.97 9.19 0.50
C ILE A 154 -8.63 7.70 0.63
N ASP A 155 -8.34 7.19 1.84
CA ASP A 155 -8.12 5.74 2.06
C ASP A 155 -9.36 4.91 1.67
N ASP A 156 -10.55 5.43 1.96
CA ASP A 156 -11.82 4.81 1.56
C ASP A 156 -12.01 4.83 0.03
N VAL A 157 -11.90 6.01 -0.56
CA VAL A 157 -12.05 6.24 -2.02
C VAL A 157 -11.04 5.40 -2.80
N PHE A 158 -9.79 5.34 -2.35
CA PHE A 158 -8.73 4.56 -2.95
C PHE A 158 -9.04 3.06 -2.92
N SER A 159 -9.53 2.56 -1.79
CA SER A 159 -9.96 1.16 -1.65
C SER A 159 -11.14 0.82 -2.56
N ARG A 160 -12.13 1.72 -2.66
CA ARG A 160 -13.28 1.57 -3.59
C ARG A 160 -12.83 1.58 -5.04
N THR A 161 -11.90 2.46 -5.40
CA THR A 161 -11.33 2.56 -6.75
C THR A 161 -10.62 1.27 -7.14
N LEU A 162 -9.77 0.73 -6.27
CA LEU A 162 -9.09 -0.56 -6.53
C LEU A 162 -10.08 -1.72 -6.70
N ARG A 163 -11.11 -1.79 -5.84
CA ARG A 163 -12.18 -2.80 -5.99
C ARG A 163 -12.93 -2.64 -7.31
N LEU A 164 -13.23 -1.41 -7.73
CA LEU A 164 -13.89 -1.15 -9.01
C LEU A 164 -13.02 -1.64 -10.18
N VAL A 165 -11.73 -1.28 -10.20
CA VAL A 165 -10.80 -1.73 -11.25
C VAL A 165 -10.80 -3.25 -11.34
N ARG A 166 -10.67 -3.94 -10.19
CA ARG A 166 -10.66 -5.41 -10.16
C ARG A 166 -11.98 -6.05 -10.58
N ARG A 167 -13.11 -5.45 -10.24
CA ARG A 167 -14.42 -5.89 -10.72
C ARG A 167 -14.67 -5.55 -12.19
N GLY A 168 -13.97 -4.54 -12.71
CA GLY A 168 -13.99 -4.11 -14.10
C GLY A 168 -13.10 -4.95 -15.03
N ASP A 169 -12.06 -5.61 -14.48
CA ASP A 169 -11.08 -6.41 -15.23
C ASP A 169 -11.72 -7.37 -16.26
N PRO A 170 -12.78 -8.14 -15.96
CA PRO A 170 -13.41 -9.02 -16.95
C PRO A 170 -13.95 -8.27 -18.19
N TYR A 171 -14.54 -7.08 -17.98
CA TYR A 171 -15.16 -6.27 -19.03
C TYR A 171 -14.13 -5.47 -19.82
N ARG A 172 -13.06 -5.05 -19.16
CA ARG A 172 -11.97 -4.27 -19.76
C ARG A 172 -10.96 -5.14 -20.52
N ILE A 173 -10.58 -6.29 -19.95
CA ILE A 173 -9.55 -7.20 -20.52
C ILE A 173 -10.17 -8.14 -21.56
N ARG A 174 -11.42 -8.55 -21.37
CA ARG A 174 -12.14 -9.48 -22.27
C ARG A 174 -13.53 -8.95 -22.64
N PRO A 175 -13.62 -7.75 -23.25
CA PRO A 175 -14.89 -7.14 -23.64
C PRO A 175 -15.70 -8.01 -24.60
N GLU A 176 -15.03 -8.78 -25.46
CA GLU A 176 -15.66 -9.71 -26.41
C GLU A 176 -16.41 -10.86 -25.73
N THR A 177 -15.97 -11.27 -24.54
CA THR A 177 -16.57 -12.36 -23.77
C THR A 177 -17.63 -11.84 -22.80
N ASN A 178 -17.37 -10.72 -22.14
CA ASN A 178 -18.20 -10.21 -21.03
C ASN A 178 -19.16 -9.08 -21.44
N GLY A 179 -19.01 -8.52 -22.64
CA GLY A 179 -19.85 -7.43 -23.13
C GLY A 179 -19.64 -6.13 -22.35
N ALA A 180 -20.68 -5.30 -22.30
CA ALA A 180 -20.64 -4.03 -21.60
C ALA A 180 -20.63 -4.21 -20.07
N PRO A 181 -19.94 -3.31 -19.32
CA PRO A 181 -19.96 -3.33 -17.87
C PRO A 181 -21.39 -3.24 -17.29
N PRO A 182 -21.72 -3.99 -16.23
CA PRO A 182 -23.00 -3.92 -15.54
C PRO A 182 -23.29 -2.53 -14.98
N GLN A 183 -24.57 -2.21 -14.86
CA GLN A 183 -25.02 -0.92 -14.37
C GLN A 183 -24.53 -0.62 -12.96
N GLU A 184 -24.36 -1.64 -12.11
CA GLU A 184 -23.83 -1.46 -10.75
C GLU A 184 -22.40 -0.93 -10.75
N LEU A 185 -21.55 -1.37 -11.71
CA LEU A 185 -20.18 -0.87 -11.83
C LEU A 185 -20.14 0.56 -12.34
N LEU A 186 -21.01 0.92 -13.29
CA LEU A 186 -21.13 2.29 -13.80
C LEU A 186 -21.63 3.26 -12.71
N THR A 187 -22.59 2.80 -11.90
CA THR A 187 -23.06 3.55 -10.74
C THR A 187 -21.95 3.74 -9.70
N GLU A 188 -21.19 2.69 -9.38
CA GLU A 188 -20.05 2.78 -8.47
C GLU A 188 -18.96 3.73 -9.00
N GLN A 189 -18.61 3.65 -10.30
CA GLN A 189 -17.67 4.58 -10.95
C GLN A 189 -18.13 6.03 -10.79
N SER A 190 -19.42 6.29 -11.00
CA SER A 190 -20.01 7.63 -10.86
C SER A 190 -19.99 8.12 -9.41
N GLN A 191 -20.22 7.23 -8.43
CA GLN A 191 -20.13 7.56 -7.01
C GLN A 191 -18.70 7.91 -6.59
N ILE A 192 -17.72 7.11 -7.02
CA ILE A 192 -16.31 7.36 -6.74
C ILE A 192 -15.87 8.70 -7.35
N ARG A 193 -16.32 9.02 -8.57
CA ARG A 193 -16.06 10.32 -9.20
C ARG A 193 -16.54 11.48 -8.33
N ARG A 194 -17.79 11.43 -7.86
CA ARG A 194 -18.36 12.45 -6.96
C ARG A 194 -17.59 12.56 -5.65
N LEU A 195 -17.12 11.44 -5.10
CA LEU A 195 -16.32 11.44 -3.88
C LEU A 195 -14.94 12.06 -4.09
N LEU A 196 -14.32 11.85 -5.25
CA LEU A 196 -13.06 12.52 -5.60
C LEU A 196 -13.26 14.03 -5.75
N GLU A 197 -14.31 14.46 -6.47
CA GLU A 197 -14.68 15.88 -6.58
C GLU A 197 -14.92 16.51 -5.20
N GLN A 198 -15.66 15.81 -4.33
CA GLN A 198 -15.88 16.26 -2.95
C GLN A 198 -14.58 16.33 -2.15
N TRP A 199 -13.71 15.31 -2.23
CA TRP A 199 -12.43 15.30 -1.54
C TRP A 199 -11.56 16.49 -1.95
N GLU A 200 -11.52 16.80 -3.25
CA GLU A 200 -10.77 17.93 -3.80
C GLU A 200 -11.27 19.27 -3.24
N LEU A 201 -12.59 19.50 -3.28
CA LEU A 201 -13.20 20.70 -2.70
C LEU A 201 -12.92 20.85 -1.20
N LEU A 202 -13.02 19.76 -0.44
CA LEU A 202 -12.73 19.78 1.00
C LEU A 202 -11.24 20.03 1.29
N MET A 203 -10.35 19.51 0.43
CA MET A 203 -8.92 19.74 0.55
C MET A 203 -8.57 21.20 0.22
N GLU A 204 -9.15 21.78 -0.83
CA GLU A 204 -8.98 23.19 -1.18
C GLU A 204 -9.47 24.12 -0.07
N ASP A 205 -10.66 23.87 0.49
CA ASP A 205 -11.17 24.62 1.65
C ASP A 205 -10.22 24.52 2.86
N PHE A 206 -9.73 23.31 3.14
CA PHE A 206 -8.79 23.08 4.24
C PHE A 206 -7.45 23.81 4.04
N GLU A 207 -6.91 23.80 2.81
CA GLU A 207 -5.64 24.43 2.45
C GLU A 207 -5.73 25.97 2.37
N ALA A 208 -6.92 26.52 2.08
CA ALA A 208 -7.17 27.96 2.05
C ALA A 208 -7.24 28.60 3.46
N ARG A 209 -7.38 27.79 4.51
CA ARG A 209 -7.43 28.31 5.88
C ARG A 209 -6.07 28.88 6.28
N PRO A 210 -6.03 30.05 6.94
CA PRO A 210 -4.78 30.64 7.36
C PRO A 210 -4.04 29.70 8.31
N LEU A 211 -2.82 29.31 7.92
CA LEU A 211 -1.88 28.62 8.80
C LEU A 211 -1.63 29.47 10.05
N SER A 212 -1.16 28.82 11.12
CA SER A 212 -0.81 29.51 12.36
C SER A 212 0.12 30.71 12.09
N PRO A 213 0.10 31.76 12.95
CA PRO A 213 0.87 32.98 12.72
C PRO A 213 2.32 32.68 12.32
N PRO A 214 2.86 33.34 11.29
CA PRO A 214 4.21 33.07 10.79
C PRO A 214 5.22 33.22 11.93
N GLY A 215 6.05 32.19 12.13
CA GLY A 215 7.13 32.18 13.13
C GLY A 215 7.02 31.16 14.27
N ARG A 216 6.00 30.28 14.29
CA ARG A 216 5.89 29.21 15.31
C ARG A 216 6.12 27.78 14.81
N GLU A 217 6.19 27.56 13.51
CA GLU A 217 6.34 26.21 12.96
C GLU A 217 7.81 25.82 12.85
N SER A 218 8.15 24.66 13.42
CA SER A 218 9.49 24.08 13.28
C SER A 218 9.70 23.56 11.85
N PRO A 219 10.90 23.68 11.25
CA PRO A 219 11.21 23.12 9.93
C PRO A 219 10.82 21.64 9.77
N THR A 220 10.87 20.85 10.85
CA THR A 220 10.45 19.45 10.86
C THR A 220 8.94 19.29 10.65
N THR A 221 8.14 20.19 11.25
CA THR A 221 6.67 20.17 11.13
C THR A 221 6.22 20.62 9.75
N GLU A 222 6.90 21.62 9.18
CA GLU A 222 6.67 22.07 7.81
C GLU A 222 6.95 20.95 6.80
N ASN A 223 8.10 20.28 6.92
CA ASN A 223 8.47 19.16 6.04
C ASN A 223 7.48 18.00 6.12
N LEU A 224 7.08 17.60 7.34
CA LEU A 224 6.08 16.55 7.53
C LEU A 224 4.74 16.92 6.86
N THR A 225 4.32 18.18 6.99
CA THR A 225 3.09 18.69 6.39
C THR A 225 3.14 18.61 4.87
N LYS A 226 4.25 19.06 4.26
CA LYS A 226 4.47 18.95 2.81
C LYS A 226 4.46 17.49 2.36
N THR A 227 5.13 16.59 3.08
CA THR A 227 5.14 15.14 2.78
C THR A 227 3.74 14.53 2.87
N LEU A 228 2.95 14.86 3.90
CA LEU A 228 1.58 14.36 4.03
C LEU A 228 0.70 14.84 2.88
N ARG A 229 0.76 16.14 2.53
CA ARG A 229 0.04 16.70 1.39
C ARG A 229 0.39 15.97 0.10
N PHE A 230 1.69 15.76 -0.15
CA PHE A 230 2.17 15.02 -1.32
C PHE A 230 1.57 13.61 -1.39
N ILE A 231 1.67 12.82 -0.31
CA ILE A 231 1.16 11.44 -0.27
C ILE A 231 -0.35 11.40 -0.57
N LEU A 232 -1.11 12.34 0.01
CA LEU A 232 -2.56 12.41 -0.20
C LEU A 232 -2.91 12.77 -1.65
N ARG A 233 -2.23 13.77 -2.23
CA ARG A 233 -2.45 14.17 -3.63
C ARG A 233 -2.00 13.09 -4.61
N CYS A 234 -0.91 12.36 -4.33
CA CYS A 234 -0.54 11.20 -5.15
C CYS A 234 -1.62 10.12 -5.17
N ARG A 235 -2.25 9.85 -4.03
CA ARG A 235 -3.36 8.88 -3.95
C ARG A 235 -4.59 9.38 -4.69
N PHE A 236 -4.91 10.66 -4.56
CA PHE A 236 -5.98 11.30 -5.30
C PHE A 236 -5.80 11.18 -6.82
N GLU A 237 -4.62 11.56 -7.33
CA GLU A 237 -4.32 11.46 -8.77
C GLU A 237 -4.30 10.00 -9.24
N SER A 238 -3.77 9.07 -8.43
CA SER A 238 -3.84 7.63 -8.73
C SER A 238 -5.29 7.14 -8.86
N CYS A 239 -6.19 7.61 -7.98
CA CYS A 239 -7.61 7.27 -8.08
C CYS A 239 -8.24 7.80 -9.37
N LYS A 240 -7.95 9.05 -9.76
CA LYS A 240 -8.45 9.63 -11.02
C LYS A 240 -8.03 8.81 -12.22
N ILE A 241 -6.75 8.44 -12.29
CA ILE A 241 -6.21 7.60 -13.36
C ILE A 241 -6.93 6.25 -13.39
N TRP A 242 -6.95 5.53 -12.26
CA TRP A 242 -7.54 4.20 -12.18
C TRP A 242 -9.05 4.19 -12.44
N LEU A 243 -9.76 5.20 -11.97
CA LEU A 243 -11.19 5.34 -12.20
C LEU A 243 -11.52 5.47 -13.70
N ASN A 244 -10.71 6.23 -14.43
CA ASN A 244 -10.91 6.47 -15.85
C ASN A 244 -10.56 5.24 -16.70
N VAL A 245 -9.61 4.40 -16.25
CA VAL A 245 -9.30 3.13 -16.94
C VAL A 245 -10.11 1.93 -16.46
N ALA A 246 -10.86 2.02 -15.35
CA ALA A 246 -11.46 0.84 -14.72
C ALA A 246 -12.40 0.05 -15.64
N LEU A 247 -13.15 0.75 -16.50
CA LEU A 247 -14.22 0.19 -17.32
C LEU A 247 -14.09 0.49 -18.82
N ASP A 248 -13.14 1.35 -19.20
CA ASP A 248 -12.93 1.75 -20.59
C ASP A 248 -11.79 0.92 -21.20
N PRO A 249 -12.03 0.22 -22.33
CA PRO A 249 -10.97 -0.47 -23.07
C PRO A 249 -10.07 0.48 -23.88
N GLU A 250 -10.46 1.74 -24.09
CA GLU A 250 -9.66 2.72 -24.83
C GLU A 250 -8.43 3.18 -24.04
N VAL A 251 -7.40 3.59 -24.78
CA VAL A 251 -6.12 4.04 -24.22
C VAL A 251 -6.32 5.40 -23.55
N TYR A 252 -6.55 5.38 -22.24
CA TYR A 252 -6.48 6.58 -21.43
C TYR A 252 -5.05 7.14 -21.46
N ASP A 253 -4.92 8.42 -21.78
CA ASP A 253 -3.65 9.11 -21.78
C ASP A 253 -3.22 9.43 -20.34
N HIS A 254 -2.47 8.50 -19.75
CA HIS A 254 -1.89 8.62 -18.41
C HIS A 254 -0.91 9.79 -18.29
N ASP A 255 -0.25 10.15 -19.39
CA ASP A 255 0.84 11.13 -19.40
C ASP A 255 0.32 12.54 -19.02
N LYS A 256 -0.99 12.80 -19.20
CA LYS A 256 -1.67 14.02 -18.75
C LYS A 256 -1.55 14.30 -17.25
N HIS A 257 -1.27 13.28 -16.43
CA HIS A 257 -1.10 13.45 -14.99
C HIS A 257 0.36 13.68 -14.58
N MET A 258 1.33 13.43 -15.47
CA MET A 258 2.75 13.46 -15.13
C MET A 258 3.22 14.85 -14.72
N ASP A 259 2.72 15.90 -15.38
CA ASP A 259 3.04 17.27 -15.00
C ASP A 259 2.58 17.57 -13.56
N THR A 260 1.38 17.14 -13.18
CA THR A 260 0.88 17.29 -11.79
C THR A 260 1.78 16.56 -10.78
N PHE A 261 2.26 15.35 -11.09
CA PHE A 261 3.21 14.65 -10.21
C PHE A 261 4.55 15.35 -10.09
N VAL A 262 5.04 15.97 -11.16
CA VAL A 262 6.29 16.72 -11.15
C VAL A 262 6.15 17.99 -10.33
N GLU A 263 5.08 18.77 -10.52
CA GLU A 263 4.78 19.96 -9.72
C GLU A 263 4.74 19.61 -8.22
N MET A 264 4.10 18.49 -7.86
CA MET A 264 4.07 17.99 -6.49
C MET A 264 5.45 17.62 -5.92
N LEU A 265 6.37 17.11 -6.74
CA LEU A 265 7.75 16.79 -6.35
C LEU A 265 8.59 18.08 -6.18
N GLU A 266 8.40 19.04 -7.07
CA GLU A 266 9.04 20.36 -7.00
C GLU A 266 8.64 21.10 -5.71
N ASP A 267 7.36 21.04 -5.32
CA ASP A 267 6.85 21.59 -4.05
C ASP A 267 7.46 20.93 -2.81
N LEU A 268 7.90 19.67 -2.91
CA LEU A 268 8.67 18.97 -1.87
C LEU A 268 10.14 19.39 -1.83
N GLY A 269 10.60 20.21 -2.76
CA GLY A 269 11.99 20.63 -2.90
C GLY A 269 12.85 19.70 -3.76
N VAL A 270 12.24 18.79 -4.52
CA VAL A 270 12.97 18.00 -5.53
C VAL A 270 13.20 18.87 -6.75
N THR A 271 14.46 19.25 -7.00
CA THR A 271 14.82 20.20 -8.07
C THR A 271 15.80 19.64 -9.09
N ASP A 272 16.25 18.39 -8.92
CA ASP A 272 17.19 17.75 -9.85
C ASP A 272 16.52 17.54 -11.23
N PRO A 273 16.96 18.27 -12.28
CA PRO A 273 16.33 18.21 -13.59
C PRO A 273 16.47 16.83 -14.24
N GLU A 274 17.58 16.11 -14.01
CA GLU A 274 17.78 14.77 -14.58
C GLU A 274 16.80 13.76 -13.95
N PHE A 275 16.60 13.87 -12.63
CA PHE A 275 15.62 13.06 -11.93
C PHE A 275 14.19 13.35 -12.39
N LEU A 276 13.79 14.62 -12.47
CA LEU A 276 12.43 15.00 -12.85
C LEU A 276 12.11 14.64 -14.30
N ASP A 277 13.06 14.85 -15.22
CA ASP A 277 12.93 14.44 -16.61
C ASP A 277 12.91 12.91 -16.75
N GLY A 278 13.75 12.20 -16.00
CA GLY A 278 13.71 10.74 -15.91
C GLY A 278 12.37 10.22 -15.37
N PHE A 279 11.79 10.92 -14.38
CA PHE A 279 10.47 10.62 -13.83
C PHE A 279 9.36 10.85 -14.86
N ARG A 280 9.36 11.98 -15.58
CA ARG A 280 8.41 12.29 -16.67
C ARG A 280 8.40 11.23 -17.77
N ARG A 281 9.58 10.76 -18.16
CA ARG A 281 9.76 9.76 -19.23
C ARG A 281 9.60 8.33 -18.74
N SER A 282 9.55 8.11 -17.43
CA SER A 282 9.28 6.79 -16.88
C SER A 282 7.90 6.39 -17.38
N PRO A 283 7.76 5.26 -18.09
CA PRO A 283 6.44 4.80 -18.45
C PRO A 283 5.67 4.66 -17.14
N ILE A 284 4.56 5.39 -17.01
CA ILE A 284 3.45 4.84 -16.24
C ILE A 284 3.12 3.59 -17.03
N LYS A 285 3.74 2.46 -16.65
CA LYS A 285 3.13 1.19 -16.92
C LYS A 285 1.78 1.36 -16.26
N ALA A 286 0.73 1.60 -17.06
CA ALA A 286 -0.65 1.37 -16.65
C ALA A 286 -0.53 0.17 -15.75
N VAL A 287 -0.88 0.29 -14.45
CA VAL A 287 -0.72 -0.82 -13.50
C VAL A 287 -1.35 -1.99 -14.19
N GLY A 288 -0.46 -2.77 -14.78
CA GLY A 288 -0.82 -3.70 -15.81
C GLY A 288 -1.21 -4.84 -14.95
N PHE A 289 -2.48 -4.86 -14.58
CA PHE A 289 -3.19 -6.05 -14.25
C PHE A 289 -3.23 -6.90 -15.53
N GLU A 290 -2.06 -7.20 -16.11
CA GLU A 290 -1.88 -8.28 -17.06
C GLU A 290 -2.13 -9.54 -16.24
N VAL A 291 -3.40 -9.95 -16.20
CA VAL A 291 -3.78 -11.30 -15.79
C VAL A 291 -3.06 -12.23 -16.75
N GLY A 292 -1.90 -12.73 -16.31
CA GLY A 292 -1.01 -13.54 -17.12
C GLY A 292 -1.64 -14.88 -17.45
N THR A 293 -2.24 -15.02 -18.63
CA THR A 293 -2.46 -16.33 -19.24
C THR A 293 -1.18 -16.77 -19.96
N GLY A 294 -0.18 -17.21 -19.19
CA GLY A 294 1.03 -17.83 -19.73
C GLY A 294 2.23 -17.76 -18.78
N PRO A 295 3.17 -18.72 -18.87
CA PRO A 295 4.34 -18.74 -17.99
C PRO A 295 5.24 -17.55 -18.38
N ARG A 296 5.24 -16.49 -17.56
CA ARG A 296 6.06 -15.29 -17.82
C ARG A 296 7.14 -15.12 -16.77
N THR A 297 8.35 -15.01 -17.29
CA THR A 297 9.59 -14.66 -16.63
C THR A 297 9.50 -13.26 -16.02
N ALA A 298 10.00 -13.12 -14.80
CA ALA A 298 10.00 -11.88 -14.05
C ALA A 298 10.76 -10.78 -14.78
N LYS A 299 10.06 -9.73 -15.23
CA LYS A 299 10.66 -8.43 -15.52
C LYS A 299 9.75 -7.27 -15.10
N GLY A 300 10.15 -6.62 -14.01
CA GLY A 300 9.98 -5.18 -13.82
C GLY A 300 8.77 -4.76 -12.99
N ALA A 301 8.86 -4.94 -11.66
CA ALA A 301 8.25 -4.03 -10.71
C ALA A 301 9.08 -2.73 -10.65
N PHE A 302 8.41 -1.62 -10.36
CA PHE A 302 9.04 -0.33 -10.12
C PHE A 302 9.96 -0.45 -8.90
N VAL A 303 11.27 -0.36 -9.13
CA VAL A 303 12.31 -0.13 -8.13
C VAL A 303 12.91 1.22 -8.50
N PRO A 304 13.01 2.20 -7.57
CA PRO A 304 13.78 3.41 -7.82
C PRO A 304 15.21 2.99 -8.19
N SER A 305 15.60 3.21 -9.43
CA SER A 305 16.90 2.78 -9.94
C SER A 305 18.00 3.62 -9.31
N SER A 306 18.67 3.10 -8.27
CA SER A 306 20.04 3.51 -7.97
C SER A 306 20.91 3.14 -9.17
N ALA A 307 21.53 4.14 -9.78
CA ALA A 307 22.38 4.08 -10.96
C ALA A 307 23.18 2.77 -11.13
N ARG A 308 22.97 2.07 -12.26
CA ARG A 308 23.88 1.03 -12.76
C ARG A 308 25.13 1.70 -13.33
N MET A 309 26.27 1.58 -12.64
CA MET A 309 27.56 1.47 -13.32
C MET A 309 27.89 -0.02 -13.46
N GLY A 310 28.18 -0.46 -14.69
CA GLY A 310 28.49 -1.84 -14.99
C GLY A 310 29.91 -2.26 -14.59
N LEU A 311 30.11 -3.58 -14.44
CA LEU A 311 31.18 -4.42 -15.02
C LEU A 311 31.06 -5.87 -14.47
N PRO A 312 31.77 -6.89 -15.02
CA PRO A 312 31.14 -8.15 -15.45
C PRO A 312 31.41 -9.36 -14.54
N GLY A 313 30.52 -10.35 -14.66
CA GLY A 313 30.84 -11.78 -14.54
C GLY A 313 30.99 -12.35 -13.13
N SER A 314 30.04 -13.17 -12.72
CA SER A 314 30.32 -14.45 -12.04
C SER A 314 29.05 -15.30 -11.93
N GLN A 315 29.25 -16.59 -12.15
CA GLN A 315 28.24 -17.63 -12.23
C GLN A 315 27.66 -17.99 -10.86
N GLY A 316 26.38 -18.39 -10.88
CA GLY A 316 25.78 -19.46 -10.09
C GLY A 316 25.93 -19.41 -8.57
N LEU A 317 24.83 -19.15 -7.87
CA LEU A 317 24.57 -19.72 -6.55
C LEU A 317 23.05 -19.92 -6.36
N ALA A 318 22.73 -21.11 -5.87
CA ALA A 318 21.43 -21.75 -5.87
C ALA A 318 20.39 -21.08 -4.97
N SER A 319 19.14 -21.14 -5.40
CA SER A 319 17.95 -20.77 -4.65
C SER A 319 17.74 -21.70 -3.45
N SER A 320 17.90 -21.18 -2.24
CA SER A 320 17.39 -21.81 -1.02
C SER A 320 15.90 -21.53 -0.89
N HIS A 321 15.08 -22.35 -1.57
CA HIS A 321 13.65 -22.43 -1.27
C HIS A 321 13.46 -22.97 0.15
N SER A 322 13.10 -22.10 1.10
CA SER A 322 12.51 -22.54 2.37
C SER A 322 11.00 -22.73 2.15
N ASN A 323 10.55 -23.97 2.28
CA ASN A 323 9.14 -24.35 2.29
C ASN A 323 8.46 -23.74 3.51
N LEU A 324 7.83 -22.58 3.34
CA LEU A 324 6.89 -22.00 4.30
C LEU A 324 5.47 -22.29 3.80
N ASP A 325 4.95 -23.47 4.16
CA ASP A 325 3.55 -23.81 3.93
C ASP A 325 2.66 -22.92 4.80
N GLY A 326 1.73 -22.20 4.17
CA GLY A 326 0.80 -21.25 4.78
C GLY A 326 -0.26 -21.86 5.70
N GLY A 327 0.00 -23.00 6.34
CA GLY A 327 -0.93 -23.70 7.24
C GLY A 327 -1.00 -23.15 8.67
N TYR A 328 -0.16 -22.18 9.03
CA TYR A 328 0.08 -21.82 10.44
C TYR A 328 -0.95 -20.88 11.08
N TRP A 329 -1.86 -20.30 10.30
CA TRP A 329 -2.86 -19.32 10.77
C TRP A 329 -4.25 -19.93 11.01
N TYR A 330 -4.49 -21.17 10.61
CA TYR A 330 -5.80 -21.84 10.71
C TYR A 330 -6.14 -22.35 12.14
N SER A 331 -5.43 -21.90 13.17
CA SER A 331 -5.59 -22.41 14.54
C SER A 331 -5.64 -21.31 15.61
N ILE A 332 -5.84 -20.06 15.21
CA ILE A 332 -6.18 -18.95 16.11
C ILE A 332 -7.67 -18.70 16.00
#